data_AF-A0A934XAQ9-F1
#
_entry.id   AF-A0A934XAQ9-F1
#
_cell.length_a   1.000
_cell.length_b   1.000
_cell.length_c   1.000
_cell.angle_alpha   90.00
_cell.angle_beta   90.00
_cell.angle_gamma   90.00
#
_symmetry.space_group_name_H-M   'P 1'
#
loop_
_entity.id
_entity.type
_entity.pdbx_description
1 polymer ?
#
loop_
_entity_poly.entity_id
_entity_poly.type
_entity_poly.pdbx_seq_one_letter_code
_entity_poly.pdbx_strand_id
1 'polypeptide(L)'
;MNPALPIGMHVFERGWLSSNNVLIMGEENTALIDSGYCTHSEQTVALVHSVLGDRPLDLLINTHLHSDHCGGNAALQEHYPALQTRIPPGNADEVKCWDEDALTYKTTGQQCPKFVFEGLLTPGETLSLGGCFWQIHAAAGHDPHSILLFESHSGILLSADALWEQGFGVVFPELEGVSAFSDVGAPPGGAGPPPPPPPPSPPPPPPHPPPPNSTHPAPSTPPPPLLASGGGPPPQGPSYPTPPPPPAPPGGPPPGPTKSPPPTNNGKKTPPPVLL
;
A
#
# COMPACT_ATOMS: atom_id res chain seq x y z
N MET A 1 -10.42 30.67 13.11
CA MET A 1 -9.55 30.08 14.16
C MET A 1 -9.21 28.69 13.66
N ASN A 2 -7.94 28.30 13.60
CA ASN A 2 -7.61 26.88 13.45
C ASN A 2 -8.11 26.19 14.72
N PRO A 3 -8.96 25.15 14.62
CA PRO A 3 -9.24 24.35 15.80
C PRO A 3 -7.91 23.81 16.33
N ALA A 4 -7.66 23.99 17.63
CA ALA A 4 -6.50 23.40 18.27
C ALA A 4 -6.70 21.88 18.32
N LEU A 5 -5.68 21.12 17.94
CA LEU A 5 -5.68 19.67 18.10
C LEU A 5 -5.83 19.31 19.59
N PRO A 6 -6.45 18.15 19.92
CA PRO A 6 -6.46 17.65 21.28
C PRO A 6 -5.06 17.52 21.86
N ILE A 7 -4.95 17.66 23.18
CA ILE A 7 -3.69 17.45 23.90
C ILE A 7 -3.20 16.02 23.63
N GLY A 8 -1.91 15.88 23.32
CA GLY A 8 -1.28 14.58 23.03
C GLY A 8 -1.47 14.09 21.60
N MET A 9 -2.17 14.84 20.74
CA MET A 9 -2.26 14.55 19.31
C MET A 9 -1.24 15.37 18.51
N HIS A 10 -0.41 14.69 17.74
CA HIS A 10 0.61 15.27 16.88
C HIS A 10 0.42 14.81 15.45
N VAL A 11 0.32 15.75 14.51
CA VAL A 11 0.24 15.45 13.08
C VAL A 11 1.61 15.70 12.46
N PHE A 12 2.16 14.67 11.82
CA PHE A 12 3.34 14.77 10.99
C PHE A 12 2.90 14.93 9.55
N GLU A 13 2.85 16.17 9.08
CA GLU A 13 2.59 16.47 7.66
C GLU A 13 3.75 15.96 6.81
N ARG A 14 3.43 15.15 5.79
CA ARG A 14 4.41 14.51 4.91
C ARG A 14 4.30 15.04 3.49
N GLY A 15 5.40 14.89 2.76
CA GLY A 15 5.49 15.31 1.36
C GLY A 15 4.90 14.28 0.40
N TRP A 16 5.04 14.55 -0.89
CA TRP A 16 4.62 13.66 -1.97
C TRP A 16 5.06 12.20 -1.72
N LEU A 17 4.17 11.26 -2.03
CA LEU A 17 4.39 9.81 -1.90
C LEU A 17 4.59 9.36 -0.44
N SER A 18 3.96 10.00 0.54
CA SER A 18 3.94 9.52 1.91
C SER A 18 2.72 10.08 2.60
N SER A 19 1.90 9.21 3.18
CA SER A 19 0.75 9.66 3.96
C SER A 19 1.18 10.47 5.18
N ASN A 20 0.31 11.38 5.61
CA ASN A 20 0.45 12.04 6.90
C ASN A 20 0.38 11.00 8.02
N ASN A 21 1.14 11.20 9.08
CA ASN A 21 1.09 10.31 10.24
C ASN A 21 0.46 11.05 11.42
N VAL A 22 -0.39 10.37 12.18
CA VAL A 22 -0.98 10.95 13.41
C VAL A 22 -0.50 10.15 14.60
N LEU A 23 0.28 10.81 15.47
CA LEU A 23 0.74 10.25 16.73
C LEU A 23 -0.21 10.69 17.84
N ILE A 24 -0.76 9.73 18.57
CA ILE A 24 -1.61 9.94 19.74
C ILE A 24 -0.86 9.45 20.98
N MET A 25 -0.71 10.35 21.95
CA MET A 25 -0.05 10.08 23.23
C MET A 25 -1.07 10.12 24.37
N GLY A 26 -1.37 8.95 24.92
CA GLY A 26 -2.05 8.82 26.21
C GLY A 26 -1.07 8.89 27.38
N GLU A 27 -1.62 8.82 28.59
CA GLU A 27 -0.81 8.71 29.81
C GLU A 27 -0.04 7.38 29.83
N GLU A 28 -0.70 6.27 29.49
CA GLU A 28 -0.14 4.92 29.58
C GLU A 28 0.28 4.32 28.23
N ASN A 29 -0.34 4.74 27.12
CA ASN A 29 -0.12 4.17 25.81
C ASN A 29 0.10 5.22 24.72
N THR A 30 0.72 4.81 23.62
CA THR A 30 0.96 5.63 22.44
C THR A 30 0.54 4.88 21.18
N ALA A 31 0.06 5.61 20.18
CA ALA A 31 -0.36 5.03 18.91
C ALA A 31 0.06 5.91 17.74
N LEU A 32 0.53 5.29 16.67
CA LEU A 32 0.75 5.95 15.38
C LEU A 32 -0.27 5.44 14.37
N ILE A 33 -0.92 6.36 13.66
CA ILE A 33 -1.80 6.08 12.53
C ILE A 33 -1.02 6.36 11.24
N ASP A 34 -0.86 5.33 10.42
CA ASP A 34 -0.07 5.23 9.20
C ASP A 34 1.43 5.57 9.36
N SER A 35 2.27 5.03 8.48
CA SER A 35 3.74 5.06 8.61
C SER A 35 4.47 5.67 7.41
N GLY A 36 3.74 6.15 6.41
CA GLY A 36 4.34 6.73 5.21
C GLY A 36 4.95 5.68 4.27
N TYR A 37 5.67 6.16 3.27
CA TYR A 37 6.36 5.31 2.29
C TYR A 37 7.76 4.89 2.72
N CYS A 38 8.23 3.75 2.21
CA CYS A 38 9.44 3.09 2.72
C CYS A 38 10.73 3.91 2.55
N THR A 39 10.83 4.73 1.51
CA THR A 39 12.00 5.61 1.29
C THR A 39 12.09 6.74 2.32
N HIS A 40 11.01 7.00 3.07
CA HIS A 40 10.95 7.98 4.14
C HIS A 40 10.91 7.32 5.53
N SER A 41 11.14 6.01 5.63
CA SER A 41 11.01 5.24 6.87
C SER A 41 11.93 5.74 7.99
N GLU A 42 13.19 6.03 7.71
CA GLU A 42 14.13 6.64 8.68
C GLU A 42 13.61 7.99 9.21
N GLN A 43 13.03 8.81 8.33
CA GLN A 43 12.42 10.08 8.72
C GLN A 43 11.17 9.85 9.59
N THR A 44 10.33 8.86 9.26
CA THR A 44 9.17 8.50 10.10
C THR A 44 9.62 8.10 11.50
N VAL A 45 10.60 7.21 11.63
CA VAL A 45 11.17 6.81 12.93
C VAL A 45 11.70 8.03 13.69
N ALA A 46 12.46 8.91 13.03
CA ALA A 46 13.01 10.11 13.66
C ALA A 46 11.93 11.09 14.16
N LEU A 47 10.84 11.29 13.40
CA LEU A 47 9.73 12.15 13.80
C LEU A 47 9.00 11.60 15.02
N VAL A 48 8.68 10.30 15.01
CA VAL A 48 8.04 9.62 16.15
C VAL A 48 8.92 9.72 17.40
N HIS A 49 10.22 9.37 17.27
CA HIS A 49 11.17 9.45 18.37
C HIS A 49 11.34 10.90 18.89
N SER A 50 11.29 11.92 18.01
CA SER A 50 11.42 13.31 18.43
C SER A 50 10.32 13.78 19.38
N VAL A 51 9.15 13.14 19.33
CA VAL A 51 7.99 13.44 20.19
C VAL A 51 7.93 12.49 21.39
N LEU A 52 8.17 11.20 21.18
CA LEU A 52 8.10 10.19 22.26
C LEU A 52 9.32 10.19 23.20
N GLY A 53 10.49 10.58 22.71
CA GLY A 53 11.76 10.36 23.40
C GLY A 53 11.94 8.88 23.72
N ASP A 54 12.19 8.58 25.00
CA ASP A 54 12.38 7.20 25.49
C ASP A 54 11.08 6.41 25.70
N ARG A 55 9.90 7.04 25.50
CA ARG A 55 8.63 6.31 25.60
C ARG A 55 8.50 5.29 24.46
N PRO A 56 7.97 4.08 24.73
CA PRO A 56 7.70 3.12 23.67
C PRO A 56 6.63 3.66 22.72
N LEU A 57 6.70 3.24 21.45
CA LEU A 57 5.53 3.25 20.56
C LEU A 57 4.79 1.92 20.76
N ASP A 58 3.56 1.96 21.26
CA ASP A 58 2.84 0.74 21.68
C ASP A 58 2.00 0.15 20.55
N LEU A 59 1.39 1.00 19.73
CA LEU A 59 0.46 0.60 18.68
C LEU A 59 0.73 1.32 17.36
N LEU A 60 0.75 0.57 16.27
CA LEU A 60 0.73 1.06 14.90
C LEU A 60 -0.59 0.63 14.27
N ILE A 61 -1.28 1.58 13.65
CA ILE A 61 -2.58 1.39 13.00
C ILE A 61 -2.41 1.75 11.54
N ASN A 62 -2.71 0.83 10.63
CA ASN A 62 -2.85 1.16 9.22
C ASN A 62 -4.32 1.40 8.88
N THR A 63 -4.60 2.50 8.20
CA THR A 63 -5.95 2.84 7.72
C THR A 63 -6.33 1.98 6.51
N HIS A 64 -5.34 1.68 5.67
CA HIS A 64 -5.36 0.72 4.56
C HIS A 64 -3.92 0.34 4.19
N LEU A 65 -3.76 -0.47 3.13
CA LEU A 65 -2.50 -1.17 2.87
C LEU A 65 -1.81 -0.74 1.56
N HIS A 66 -2.06 0.49 1.12
CA HIS A 66 -1.20 1.10 0.13
C HIS A 66 0.18 1.40 0.71
N SER A 67 1.21 1.28 -0.13
CA SER A 67 2.61 1.33 0.29
C SER A 67 3.01 2.64 0.95
N ASP A 68 2.33 3.75 0.62
CA ASP A 68 2.57 5.06 1.22
C ASP A 68 1.86 5.27 2.56
N HIS A 69 1.05 4.31 3.01
CA HIS A 69 0.44 4.26 4.35
C HIS A 69 1.10 3.23 5.26
N CYS A 70 1.67 2.15 4.71
CA CYS A 70 2.28 1.07 5.49
C CYS A 70 3.77 0.82 5.23
N GLY A 71 4.40 1.58 4.32
CA GLY A 71 5.80 1.36 3.91
C GLY A 71 6.82 1.61 5.01
N GLY A 72 6.47 2.39 6.05
CA GLY A 72 7.31 2.59 7.23
C GLY A 72 7.16 1.51 8.32
N ASN A 73 6.22 0.58 8.18
CA ASN A 73 5.89 -0.39 9.23
C ASN A 73 7.09 -1.21 9.69
N ALA A 74 7.85 -1.79 8.75
CA ALA A 74 8.98 -2.65 9.08
C ALA A 74 10.08 -1.91 9.87
N ALA A 75 10.39 -0.67 9.49
CA ALA A 75 11.39 0.14 10.18
C ALA A 75 10.94 0.54 11.59
N LEU A 76 9.64 0.82 11.77
CA LEU A 76 9.06 1.08 13.10
C LEU A 76 9.11 -0.17 13.98
N GLN A 77 8.80 -1.36 13.43
CA GLN A 77 8.89 -2.63 14.16
C GLN A 77 10.32 -2.98 14.56
N GLU A 78 11.30 -2.67 13.71
CA GLU A 78 12.72 -2.83 14.04
C GLU A 78 13.16 -1.88 15.17
N HIS A 79 12.71 -0.62 15.12
CA HIS A 79 13.08 0.38 16.12
C HIS A 79 12.33 0.24 17.45
N TYR A 80 11.09 -0.24 17.43
CA TYR A 80 10.23 -0.46 18.59
C TYR A 80 9.83 -1.94 18.67
N PRO A 81 10.67 -2.83 19.27
CA PRO A 81 10.45 -4.28 19.20
C PRO A 81 9.19 -4.80 19.91
N ALA A 82 8.58 -3.99 20.77
CA ALA A 82 7.32 -4.32 21.47
C ALA A 82 6.08 -3.76 20.76
N LEU A 83 6.26 -3.08 19.63
CA LEU A 83 5.18 -2.46 18.85
C LEU A 83 4.19 -3.50 18.36
N GLN A 84 2.91 -3.31 18.66
CA GLN A 84 1.84 -4.06 18.03
C GLN A 84 1.33 -3.30 16.81
N THR A 85 1.09 -4.00 15.72
CA THR A 85 0.53 -3.47 14.47
C THR A 85 -0.86 -4.04 14.25
N ARG A 86 -1.81 -3.17 13.89
CA ARG A 86 -3.17 -3.55 13.51
C ARG A 86 -3.50 -3.02 12.13
N ILE A 87 -4.17 -3.85 11.35
CA ILE A 87 -4.52 -3.58 9.95
C ILE A 87 -6.01 -3.83 9.71
N PRO A 88 -6.59 -3.34 8.60
CA PRO A 88 -7.94 -3.73 8.21
C PRO A 88 -8.02 -5.23 7.85
N PRO A 89 -9.22 -5.86 7.96
CA PRO A 89 -9.36 -7.30 7.74
C PRO A 89 -9.16 -7.74 6.28
N GLY A 90 -9.31 -6.83 5.31
CA GLY A 90 -9.46 -7.15 3.89
C GLY A 90 -8.29 -7.89 3.24
N ASN A 91 -7.04 -7.54 3.57
CA ASN A 91 -5.85 -8.21 3.04
C ASN A 91 -5.00 -8.88 4.12
N ALA A 92 -5.64 -9.31 5.21
CA ALA A 92 -4.94 -9.87 6.35
C ALA A 92 -4.18 -11.16 5.99
N ASP A 93 -4.74 -12.00 5.12
CA ASP A 93 -4.10 -13.25 4.72
C ASP A 93 -2.94 -13.02 3.73
N GLU A 94 -3.09 -12.05 2.82
CA GLU A 94 -2.06 -11.61 1.89
C GLU A 94 -0.87 -10.99 2.61
N VAL A 95 -1.09 -10.23 3.70
CA VAL A 95 0.01 -9.76 4.55
C VAL A 95 0.70 -10.92 5.28
N LYS A 96 -0.05 -11.91 5.79
CA LYS A 96 0.54 -13.09 6.47
C LYS A 96 1.47 -13.88 5.55
N CYS A 97 1.01 -14.20 4.33
CA CYS A 97 1.83 -14.93 3.36
C CYS A 97 2.83 -14.01 2.63
N TRP A 98 2.62 -12.68 2.72
CA TRP A 98 3.35 -11.63 2.02
C TRP A 98 3.27 -11.79 0.49
N ASP A 99 2.03 -11.81 -0.01
CA ASP A 99 1.75 -11.84 -1.45
C ASP A 99 1.76 -10.41 -2.01
N GLU A 100 2.93 -9.97 -2.47
CA GLU A 100 3.13 -8.63 -3.04
C GLU A 100 2.33 -8.36 -4.33
N ASP A 101 1.88 -9.40 -5.03
CA ASP A 101 1.04 -9.24 -6.22
C ASP A 101 -0.41 -8.96 -5.81
N ALA A 102 -0.94 -9.72 -4.84
CA ALA A 102 -2.26 -9.50 -4.28
C ALA A 102 -2.37 -8.20 -3.46
N LEU A 103 -1.26 -7.76 -2.84
CA LEU A 103 -1.13 -6.45 -2.20
C LEU A 103 -0.85 -5.32 -3.20
N THR A 104 -0.83 -5.61 -4.51
CA THR A 104 -0.65 -4.67 -5.63
C THR A 104 0.71 -3.97 -5.73
N TYR A 105 1.65 -4.20 -4.79
CA TYR A 105 2.95 -3.52 -4.78
C TYR A 105 3.74 -3.76 -6.07
N LYS A 106 3.82 -5.01 -6.53
CA LYS A 106 4.54 -5.34 -7.77
C LYS A 106 3.89 -4.76 -9.00
N THR A 107 2.56 -4.86 -9.11
CA THR A 107 1.81 -4.43 -10.30
C THR A 107 1.79 -2.90 -10.43
N THR A 108 1.83 -2.18 -9.31
CA THR A 108 1.91 -0.71 -9.27
C THR A 108 3.35 -0.17 -9.25
N GLY A 109 4.36 -1.05 -9.22
CA GLY A 109 5.77 -0.67 -9.12
C GLY A 109 6.13 0.02 -7.80
N GLN A 110 5.32 -0.16 -6.77
CA GLN A 110 5.53 0.37 -5.43
C GLN A 110 6.40 -0.56 -4.59
N GLN A 111 7.03 -0.01 -3.56
CA GLN A 111 7.85 -0.75 -2.62
C GLN A 111 7.22 -0.72 -1.23
N CYS A 112 7.08 -1.90 -0.62
CA CYS A 112 6.73 -2.02 0.79
C CYS A 112 7.60 -3.12 1.40
N PRO A 113 8.44 -2.83 2.39
CA PRO A 113 9.13 -3.85 3.17
C PRO A 113 8.14 -4.73 3.93
N LYS A 114 8.47 -6.03 4.07
CA LYS A 114 7.66 -6.99 4.83
C LYS A 114 7.53 -6.59 6.29
N PHE A 115 6.29 -6.59 6.79
CA PHE A 115 5.96 -6.37 8.19
C PHE A 115 4.99 -7.45 8.69
N VAL A 116 4.80 -7.51 10.01
CA VAL A 116 3.82 -8.40 10.66
C VAL A 116 2.70 -7.61 11.33
N PHE A 117 1.59 -8.25 11.64
CA PHE A 117 0.51 -7.64 12.41
C PHE A 117 -0.05 -8.61 13.45
N GLU A 118 -0.56 -8.05 14.54
CA GLU A 118 -1.04 -8.78 15.71
C GLU A 118 -2.56 -8.71 15.86
N GLY A 119 -3.23 -7.79 15.16
CA GLY A 119 -4.68 -7.62 15.28
C GLY A 119 -5.34 -6.99 14.06
N LEU A 120 -6.67 -7.09 14.03
CA LEU A 120 -7.51 -6.53 12.99
C LEU A 120 -8.29 -5.33 13.52
N LEU A 121 -8.55 -4.37 12.62
CA LEU A 121 -9.37 -3.19 12.86
C LEU A 121 -10.75 -3.43 12.24
N THR A 122 -11.66 -4.03 12.99
CA THR A 122 -12.98 -4.42 12.48
C THR A 122 -13.92 -3.20 12.44
N PRO A 123 -14.49 -2.82 11.29
CA PRO A 123 -15.52 -1.79 11.22
C PRO A 123 -16.70 -2.08 12.16
N GLY A 124 -17.19 -1.04 12.84
CA GLY A 124 -18.22 -1.12 13.87
C GLY A 124 -17.67 -1.32 15.29
N GLU A 125 -16.39 -1.67 15.44
CA GLU A 125 -15.74 -1.74 16.75
C GLU A 125 -15.20 -0.36 17.20
N THR A 126 -14.71 -0.32 18.43
CA THR A 126 -14.13 0.88 19.04
C THR A 126 -12.77 0.55 19.63
N LEU A 127 -11.82 1.46 19.50
CA LEU A 127 -10.49 1.38 20.09
C LEU A 127 -10.27 2.55 21.08
N SER A 128 -9.46 2.30 22.11
CA SER A 128 -9.06 3.33 23.08
C SER A 128 -7.68 3.87 22.72
N LEU A 129 -7.59 5.15 22.39
CA LEU A 129 -6.33 5.84 22.07
C LEU A 129 -6.31 7.20 22.77
N GLY A 130 -5.21 7.52 23.47
CA GLY A 130 -5.06 8.83 24.11
C GLY A 130 -6.13 9.14 25.15
N GLY A 131 -6.70 8.11 25.80
CA GLY A 131 -7.82 8.25 26.72
C GLY A 131 -9.18 8.50 26.07
N CYS A 132 -9.27 8.48 24.74
CA CYS A 132 -10.50 8.68 23.97
C CYS A 132 -10.96 7.39 23.29
N PHE A 133 -12.26 7.29 23.01
CA PHE A 133 -12.86 6.16 22.30
C PHE A 133 -13.06 6.51 20.82
N TRP A 134 -12.35 5.80 19.95
CA TRP A 134 -12.39 5.98 18.50
C TRP A 134 -13.22 4.87 17.87
N GLN A 135 -14.21 5.24 17.08
CA GLN A 135 -15.03 4.31 16.32
C GLN A 135 -14.34 3.97 15.01
N ILE A 136 -14.33 2.69 14.64
CA ILE A 136 -13.81 2.21 13.36
C ILE A 136 -14.96 2.15 12.37
N HIS A 137 -14.84 2.86 11.26
CA HIS A 137 -15.84 2.88 10.18
C HIS A 137 -15.23 2.31 8.91
N ALA A 138 -16.02 1.56 8.13
CA ALA A 138 -15.61 1.15 6.79
C ALA A 138 -15.67 2.37 5.86
N ALA A 139 -14.69 2.49 4.96
CA ALA A 139 -14.47 3.66 4.13
C ALA A 139 -14.34 3.31 2.65
N ALA A 140 -15.15 2.37 2.16
CA ALA A 140 -15.04 1.88 0.79
C ALA A 140 -15.07 3.03 -0.24
N GLY A 141 -14.26 2.89 -1.30
CA GLY A 141 -14.11 3.91 -2.35
C GLY A 141 -12.69 3.87 -2.93
N HIS A 142 -11.79 4.65 -2.34
CA HIS A 142 -10.36 4.67 -2.71
C HIS A 142 -9.74 3.27 -2.64
N ASP A 143 -9.97 2.59 -1.52
CA ASP A 143 -9.60 1.21 -1.25
C ASP A 143 -10.82 0.54 -0.58
N PRO A 144 -11.28 -0.63 -1.07
CA PRO A 144 -12.48 -1.30 -0.56
C PRO A 144 -12.35 -1.82 0.88
N HIS A 145 -11.14 -1.87 1.40
CA HIS A 145 -10.78 -2.34 2.73
C HIS A 145 -10.36 -1.22 3.68
N SER A 146 -10.32 0.02 3.19
CA SER A 146 -9.96 1.17 4.02
C SER A 146 -10.95 1.41 5.16
N ILE A 147 -10.41 1.97 6.24
CA ILE A 147 -11.15 2.40 7.41
C ILE A 147 -10.99 3.89 7.68
N LEU A 148 -11.96 4.46 8.39
CA LEU A 148 -11.84 5.77 9.03
C LEU A 148 -11.91 5.58 10.55
N LEU A 149 -11.26 6.49 11.28
CA LEU A 149 -11.36 6.55 12.74
C LEU A 149 -12.11 7.81 13.14
N PHE A 150 -13.18 7.68 13.92
CA PHE A 150 -13.98 8.81 14.38
C PHE A 150 -14.06 8.89 15.90
N GLU A 151 -13.61 10.01 16.47
CA GLU A 151 -13.74 10.31 17.89
C GLU A 151 -14.90 11.30 18.09
N SER A 152 -16.01 10.79 18.61
CA SER A 152 -17.28 11.53 18.64
C SER A 152 -17.32 12.73 19.59
N HIS A 153 -16.51 12.75 20.66
CA HIS A 153 -16.57 13.80 21.67
C HIS A 153 -15.93 15.10 21.19
N SER A 154 -14.75 15.00 20.58
CA SER A 154 -14.03 16.11 19.94
C SER A 154 -14.50 16.38 18.51
N GLY A 155 -15.22 15.43 17.90
CA GLY A 155 -15.70 15.54 16.52
C GLY A 155 -14.58 15.38 15.49
N ILE A 156 -13.51 14.66 15.83
CA ILE A 156 -12.36 14.45 14.96
C ILE A 156 -12.56 13.20 14.13
N LEU A 157 -12.37 13.34 12.83
CA LEU A 157 -12.33 12.25 11.87
C LEU A 157 -10.89 12.13 11.35
N LEU A 158 -10.35 10.92 11.32
CA LEU A 158 -9.15 10.58 10.56
C LEU A 158 -9.62 9.85 9.31
N SER A 159 -9.67 10.56 8.18
CA SER A 159 -10.29 10.07 6.96
C SER A 159 -9.40 9.21 6.07
N ALA A 160 -8.09 9.20 6.34
CA ALA A 160 -7.10 8.68 5.39
C ALA A 160 -7.36 9.25 3.98
N ASP A 161 -7.38 8.39 2.97
CA ASP A 161 -7.58 8.78 1.57
C ASP A 161 -9.05 8.88 1.15
N ALA A 162 -10.01 8.59 2.04
CA ALA A 162 -11.42 8.63 1.72
C ALA A 162 -11.92 10.07 1.43
N LEU A 163 -11.29 11.09 2.02
CA LEU A 163 -11.62 12.51 1.81
C LEU A 163 -10.33 13.33 1.73
N TRP A 164 -10.20 14.19 0.72
CA TRP A 164 -9.07 15.09 0.54
C TRP A 164 -9.55 16.55 0.61
N GLU A 165 -8.71 17.46 1.09
CA GLU A 165 -9.05 18.90 1.26
C GLU A 165 -9.58 19.54 -0.05
N GLN A 166 -9.17 19.02 -1.22
CA GLN A 166 -9.64 19.45 -2.54
C GLN A 166 -10.17 18.28 -3.41
N GLY A 167 -10.88 17.32 -2.81
CA GLY A 167 -11.56 16.26 -3.57
C GLY A 167 -11.54 14.90 -2.88
N PHE A 168 -11.21 13.87 -3.65
CA PHE A 168 -11.13 12.49 -3.18
C PHE A 168 -9.76 11.91 -3.55
N GLY A 169 -9.27 10.94 -2.79
CA GLY A 169 -8.09 10.16 -3.17
C GLY A 169 -8.32 9.43 -4.50
N VAL A 170 -7.25 8.90 -5.11
CA VAL A 170 -7.34 8.17 -6.38
C VAL A 170 -8.29 6.97 -6.22
N VAL A 171 -9.38 6.89 -6.97
CA VAL A 171 -10.33 5.77 -6.87
C VAL A 171 -9.77 4.59 -7.68
N PHE A 172 -9.01 3.70 -7.04
CA PHE A 172 -8.34 2.58 -7.71
C PHE A 172 -9.29 1.61 -8.42
N PRO A 173 -10.49 1.26 -7.90
CA PRO A 173 -11.39 0.37 -8.63
C PRO A 173 -11.88 0.94 -9.96
N GLU A 174 -11.99 2.27 -10.10
CA GLU A 174 -12.36 2.91 -11.37
C GLU A 174 -11.24 2.80 -12.41
N LEU A 175 -9.98 2.86 -11.96
CA LEU A 175 -8.81 2.60 -12.80
C LEU A 175 -8.77 1.14 -13.32
N GLU A 176 -9.39 0.22 -12.59
CA GLU A 176 -9.58 -1.19 -12.97
C GLU A 176 -10.89 -1.47 -13.73
N GLY A 177 -11.67 -0.42 -14.06
CA GLY A 177 -12.91 -0.53 -14.83
C GLY A 177 -14.14 -0.94 -14.02
N VAL A 178 -14.07 -0.89 -12.69
CA VAL A 178 -15.19 -1.11 -11.77
C VAL A 178 -15.76 0.24 -11.34
N SER A 179 -17.05 0.46 -11.56
CA SER A 179 -17.72 1.70 -11.16
C SER A 179 -17.68 1.87 -9.64
N ALA A 180 -16.84 2.76 -9.13
CA ALA A 180 -16.66 3.00 -7.70
C ALA A 180 -16.83 4.47 -7.28
N PHE A 181 -17.08 5.38 -8.22
CA PHE A 181 -17.39 6.78 -7.91
C PHE A 181 -18.63 6.99 -7.03
N SER A 182 -19.59 6.05 -7.02
CA SER A 182 -20.81 6.16 -6.19
C SER A 182 -20.56 5.96 -4.70
N ASP A 183 -19.47 5.30 -4.34
CA ASP A 183 -19.17 4.90 -2.97
C ASP A 183 -18.34 5.98 -2.25
N VAL A 184 -17.76 6.88 -3.04
CA VAL A 184 -16.96 8.01 -2.61
C VAL A 184 -17.87 9.16 -2.16
N GLY A 185 -17.86 9.47 -0.87
CA GLY A 185 -18.67 10.55 -0.27
C GLY A 185 -20.07 10.13 0.19
N ALA A 186 -20.38 8.83 0.22
CA ALA A 186 -21.62 8.33 0.81
C ALA A 186 -21.57 8.45 2.35
N PRO A 187 -22.63 8.97 3.01
CA PRO A 187 -22.67 8.99 4.47
C PRO A 187 -22.72 7.55 5.02
N PRO A 188 -22.01 7.26 6.13
CA PRO A 188 -22.04 5.93 6.72
C PRO A 188 -23.47 5.62 7.18
N GLY A 189 -24.10 4.61 6.56
CA GLY A 189 -25.44 4.12 6.90
C GLY A 189 -26.57 4.41 5.91
N GLY A 190 -26.30 5.04 4.76
CA GLY A 190 -27.30 5.19 3.70
C GLY A 190 -27.37 3.94 2.82
N ALA A 191 -28.31 3.02 3.08
CA ALA A 191 -28.68 2.03 2.07
C ALA A 191 -29.18 2.78 0.82
N GLY A 192 -28.34 2.85 -0.22
CA GLY A 192 -28.76 3.31 -1.53
C GLY A 192 -29.96 2.49 -2.02
N PRO A 193 -30.75 3.02 -2.98
CA PRO A 193 -31.83 2.25 -3.56
C PRO A 193 -31.28 0.91 -4.08
N PRO A 194 -32.02 -0.21 -3.88
CA PRO A 194 -31.54 -1.52 -4.31
C PRO A 194 -31.18 -1.47 -5.81
N PRO A 195 -30.10 -2.16 -6.22
CA PRO A 195 -29.70 -2.16 -7.61
C PRO A 195 -30.87 -2.63 -8.49
N PRO A 196 -31.02 -2.08 -9.71
CA PRO A 196 -32.02 -2.57 -10.63
C PRO A 196 -31.83 -4.08 -10.85
N PRO A 197 -32.92 -4.85 -11.03
CA PRO A 197 -32.82 -6.28 -11.28
C PRO A 197 -31.91 -6.53 -12.49
N PRO A 198 -31.09 -7.59 -12.47
CA PRO A 198 -30.22 -7.91 -13.58
C PRO A 198 -31.03 -8.03 -14.87
N PRO A 199 -30.47 -7.62 -16.02
CA PRO A 199 -31.14 -7.82 -17.31
C PRO A 199 -31.45 -9.31 -17.49
N PRO A 200 -32.56 -9.65 -18.19
CA PRO A 200 -32.91 -11.04 -18.43
C PRO A 200 -31.74 -11.75 -19.12
N SER A 201 -31.43 -12.96 -18.66
CA SER A 201 -30.35 -13.76 -19.23
C SER A 201 -30.52 -13.87 -20.75
N PRO A 202 -29.44 -13.71 -21.54
CA PRO A 202 -29.51 -13.91 -22.97
C PRO A 202 -30.03 -15.33 -23.27
N PRO A 203 -30.80 -15.53 -24.35
CA PRO A 203 -31.26 -16.84 -24.73
C PRO A 203 -30.05 -17.78 -24.91
N PRO A 204 -30.19 -19.07 -24.57
CA PRO A 204 -29.09 -20.01 -24.71
C PRO A 204 -28.61 -20.04 -26.18
N PRO A 205 -27.30 -20.19 -26.41
CA PRO A 205 -26.77 -20.30 -27.76
C PRO A 205 -27.42 -21.49 -28.49
N PRO A 206 -27.59 -21.41 -29.82
CA PRO A 206 -28.10 -22.53 -30.60
C PRO A 206 -27.18 -23.75 -30.41
N PRO A 207 -27.74 -24.97 -30.38
CA PRO A 207 -26.94 -26.19 -30.21
C PRO A 207 -25.90 -26.31 -31.33
N HIS A 208 -24.70 -26.75 -30.97
CA HIS A 208 -23.63 -27.00 -31.93
C HIS A 208 -24.09 -28.02 -33.00
N PRO A 209 -23.72 -27.81 -34.27
CA PRO A 209 -23.96 -28.82 -35.30
C PRO A 209 -23.23 -30.12 -34.93
N PRO A 210 -23.81 -31.30 -35.24
CA PRO A 210 -23.17 -32.57 -34.96
C PRO A 210 -21.82 -32.68 -35.70
N PRO A 211 -20.83 -33.36 -35.12
CA PRO A 211 -19.54 -33.55 -35.78
C PRO A 211 -19.72 -34.34 -37.09
N PRO A 212 -18.90 -34.06 -38.12
CA PRO A 212 -18.95 -34.83 -39.36
C PRO A 212 -18.59 -36.30 -39.10
N ASN A 213 -19.36 -37.18 -39.74
CA ASN A 213 -19.23 -38.63 -39.62
C ASN A 213 -17.97 -39.08 -40.40
N SER A 214 -16.87 -39.35 -39.69
CA SER A 214 -15.60 -39.78 -40.30
C SER A 214 -15.56 -41.30 -40.47
N THR A 215 -16.15 -41.81 -41.54
CA THR A 215 -15.87 -43.16 -42.05
C THR A 215 -14.88 -43.09 -43.21
N HIS A 216 -13.58 -42.96 -42.94
CA HIS A 216 -12.51 -43.35 -43.88
C HIS A 216 -11.23 -43.69 -43.10
N PRO A 217 -10.55 -44.83 -43.40
CA PRO A 217 -9.32 -45.22 -42.71
C PRO A 217 -8.12 -44.42 -43.23
N ALA A 218 -7.21 -44.06 -42.33
CA ALA A 218 -5.96 -43.37 -42.63
C ALA A 218 -4.96 -44.29 -43.36
N PRO A 219 -4.18 -43.81 -44.35
CA PRO A 219 -3.10 -44.58 -44.96
C PRO A 219 -1.83 -44.54 -44.08
N SER A 220 -1.21 -45.70 -43.92
CA SER A 220 0.02 -45.93 -43.18
C SER A 220 1.24 -45.39 -43.95
N THR A 221 2.02 -44.49 -43.34
CA THR A 221 3.36 -44.12 -43.81
C THR A 221 4.42 -45.11 -43.30
N PRO A 222 5.36 -45.57 -44.14
CA PRO A 222 6.45 -46.47 -43.72
C PRO A 222 7.60 -45.70 -43.03
N PRO A 223 8.42 -46.37 -42.20
CA PRO A 223 9.54 -45.74 -41.52
C PRO A 223 10.76 -45.55 -42.46
N PRO A 224 11.64 -44.57 -42.19
CA PRO A 224 12.89 -44.38 -42.93
C PRO A 224 13.98 -45.40 -42.55
N PRO A 225 14.99 -45.63 -43.40
CA PRO A 225 15.99 -46.69 -43.22
C PRO A 225 17.11 -46.32 -42.24
N LEU A 226 17.64 -47.36 -41.58
CA LEU A 226 18.86 -47.33 -40.77
C LEU A 226 20.11 -47.23 -41.65
N LEU A 227 20.99 -46.27 -41.35
CA LEU A 227 22.35 -46.19 -41.88
C LEU A 227 23.36 -46.26 -40.73
N ALA A 228 24.32 -47.17 -40.88
CA ALA A 228 25.36 -47.48 -39.91
C ALA A 228 26.63 -46.62 -40.10
N SER A 229 27.27 -46.34 -38.97
CA SER A 229 28.72 -46.19 -38.71
C SER A 229 29.56 -45.15 -39.47
N GLY A 230 30.12 -44.21 -38.71
CA GLY A 230 31.34 -43.45 -39.05
C GLY A 230 31.89 -42.73 -37.82
N GLY A 231 33.05 -43.16 -37.32
CA GLY A 231 33.68 -42.65 -36.10
C GLY A 231 34.20 -41.21 -36.21
N GLY A 232 34.13 -40.48 -35.09
CA GLY A 232 34.74 -39.17 -34.88
C GLY A 232 35.40 -39.10 -33.49
N PRO A 233 36.45 -38.28 -33.30
CA PRO A 233 37.33 -38.28 -32.13
C PRO A 233 36.65 -37.72 -30.85
N PRO A 234 37.22 -37.94 -29.65
CA PRO A 234 36.56 -37.58 -28.39
C PRO A 234 36.40 -36.05 -28.21
N PRO A 235 35.38 -35.60 -27.47
CA PRO A 235 35.13 -34.19 -27.24
C PRO A 235 36.21 -33.57 -26.34
N GLN A 236 36.73 -32.41 -26.75
CA GLN A 236 37.48 -31.53 -25.86
C GLN A 236 36.52 -30.92 -24.83
N GLY A 237 36.90 -30.96 -23.56
CA GLY A 237 36.11 -30.42 -22.46
C GLY A 237 35.93 -28.90 -22.55
N PRO A 238 34.96 -28.33 -21.82
CA PRO A 238 34.67 -26.90 -21.88
C PRO A 238 35.85 -26.10 -21.31
N SER A 239 36.37 -25.16 -22.13
CA SER A 239 37.29 -24.12 -21.67
C SER A 239 36.49 -23.05 -20.93
N TYR A 240 36.77 -22.88 -19.64
CA TYR A 240 36.21 -21.76 -18.88
C TYR A 240 36.96 -20.47 -19.24
N PRO A 241 36.27 -19.35 -19.53
CA PRO A 241 36.93 -18.07 -19.67
C PRO A 241 37.44 -17.57 -18.31
N THR A 242 38.65 -17.01 -18.31
CA THR A 242 39.22 -16.31 -17.15
C THR A 242 38.40 -15.06 -16.82
N PRO A 243 38.15 -14.75 -15.54
CA PRO A 243 37.43 -13.55 -15.14
C PRO A 243 38.26 -12.29 -15.43
N PRO A 244 37.62 -11.16 -15.78
CA PRO A 244 38.31 -9.89 -15.97
C PRO A 244 38.87 -9.34 -14.66
N PRO A 245 39.92 -8.51 -14.70
CA PRO A 245 40.48 -7.87 -13.50
C PRO A 245 39.48 -6.88 -12.88
N PRO A 246 39.57 -6.64 -11.56
CA PRO A 246 38.66 -5.73 -10.86
C PRO A 246 38.85 -4.26 -11.32
N PRO A 247 37.79 -3.43 -11.26
CA PRO A 247 37.87 -2.03 -11.61
C PRO A 247 38.73 -1.23 -10.61
N ALA A 248 39.41 -0.20 -11.11
CA ALA A 248 40.17 0.74 -10.31
C ALA A 248 39.26 1.52 -9.33
N PRO A 249 39.75 1.91 -8.14
CA PRO A 249 38.96 2.69 -7.19
C PRO A 249 38.60 4.07 -7.75
N PRO A 250 37.41 4.61 -7.44
CA PRO A 250 37.00 5.93 -7.92
C PRO A 250 37.89 7.02 -7.31
N GLY A 251 38.40 7.91 -8.16
CA GLY A 251 39.09 9.12 -7.73
C GLY A 251 38.15 10.02 -6.95
N GLY A 252 38.66 10.60 -5.84
CA GLY A 252 37.89 11.53 -5.02
C GLY A 252 37.41 12.76 -5.81
N PRO A 253 36.28 13.38 -5.41
CA PRO A 253 35.71 14.50 -6.13
C PRO A 253 36.60 15.75 -6.00
N PRO A 254 36.70 16.59 -7.05
CA PRO A 254 37.34 17.90 -6.93
C PRO A 254 36.51 18.84 -6.06
N PRO A 255 37.12 19.83 -5.39
CA PRO A 255 36.38 20.78 -4.56
C PRO A 255 35.46 21.65 -5.45
N GLY A 256 34.18 21.69 -5.10
CA GLY A 256 33.17 22.49 -5.78
C GLY A 256 33.28 23.99 -5.45
N PRO A 257 32.78 24.88 -6.32
CA PRO A 257 32.82 26.32 -6.11
C PRO A 257 31.81 26.77 -5.06
N THR A 258 32.22 27.73 -4.23
CA THR A 258 31.38 28.42 -3.25
C THR A 258 30.31 29.26 -3.95
N LYS A 259 29.03 29.03 -3.65
CA LYS A 259 27.91 29.86 -4.11
C LYS A 259 27.35 30.69 -2.94
N SER A 260 27.26 31.99 -3.16
CA SER A 260 26.58 32.96 -2.29
C SER A 260 25.06 32.70 -2.26
N PRO A 261 24.36 33.05 -1.16
CA PRO A 261 22.92 32.80 -1.02
C PRO A 261 22.07 33.78 -1.86
N PRO A 262 20.91 33.36 -2.41
CA PRO A 262 19.98 34.24 -3.11
C PRO A 262 19.07 35.02 -2.14
N PRO A 263 18.43 36.12 -2.61
CA PRO A 263 17.68 37.04 -1.77
C PRO A 263 16.33 36.48 -1.30
N THR A 264 15.92 36.88 -0.11
CA THR A 264 14.63 36.55 0.50
C THR A 264 13.50 37.36 -0.15
N ASN A 265 12.51 36.67 -0.73
CA ASN A 265 11.27 37.28 -1.18
C ASN A 265 10.17 37.07 -0.14
N ASN A 266 9.82 38.15 0.58
CA ASN A 266 8.69 38.20 1.50
C ASN A 266 7.37 38.30 0.72
N GLY A 267 6.85 37.17 0.27
CA GLY A 267 5.47 37.05 -0.22
C GLY A 267 4.63 36.24 0.77
N LYS A 268 4.01 36.90 1.76
CA LYS A 268 3.00 36.28 2.63
C LYS A 268 1.80 35.85 1.77
N LYS A 269 1.69 34.54 1.49
CA LYS A 269 0.40 33.89 1.25
C LYS A 269 0.05 33.11 2.51
N THR A 270 -0.97 33.58 3.21
CA THR A 270 -1.64 32.80 4.25
C THR A 270 -2.26 31.56 3.61
N PRO A 271 -1.95 30.33 4.09
CA PRO A 271 -2.69 29.15 3.67
C PRO A 271 -4.13 29.20 4.20
N PRO A 272 -5.11 28.65 3.45
CA PRO A 272 -6.47 28.46 3.94
C PRO A 272 -6.51 27.39 5.06
N PRO A 273 -7.62 27.30 5.83
CA PRO A 273 -7.70 26.44 7.00
C PRO A 273 -7.86 24.96 6.61
N VAL A 274 -7.01 24.12 7.23
CA VAL A 274 -7.03 22.65 7.12
C VAL A 274 -8.35 22.11 7.66
N LEU A 275 -9.08 21.35 6.84
CA LEU A 275 -10.00 20.33 7.34
C LEU A 275 -9.18 19.05 7.56
N LEU A 276 -9.18 18.59 8.81
CA LEU A 276 -8.71 17.26 9.22
C LEU A 276 -9.84 16.24 9.02
#